data_AF-A0A9J7LRM7-F1
#
_entry.id   AF-A0A9J7LRM7-F1
#
_cell.length_a   1.000
_cell.length_b   1.000
_cell.length_c   1.000
_cell.angle_alpha   90.00
_cell.angle_beta   90.00
_cell.angle_gamma   90.00
#
_symmetry.space_group_name_H-M   'P 1'
#
loop_
_entity.id
_entity.type
_entity.pdbx_description
1 polymer ?
#
loop_
_entity_poly.entity_id
_entity_poly.type
_entity_poly.pdbx_seq_one_letter_code
_entity_poly.pdbx_strand_id
1 'polypeptide(L)'
;MFVTKFNPVHVLSVTLLILLSNVTPSQAQTTVTGTLGTVVSSQAATVSNLDLSNRSLSSIPPFNNPSSLQEVDLSNNHISYLNGSAFAQLVNLEDLNLRNNLISTITVDVFSKLSKLRFLDLAENSLTDLPDNLFMHNGNLTELRLGLNNISAIGRKTFTGLSSLQKLFLNNGGLSDIDSLSFAPLVNVEEIYLQDNNIINLPRNAFHGLQNLKIIDLRGNSLLSAECNCDQLGICVGTEVQSFSVTILFTCLNETHEINMTCQAIATSENCAINNNMYILAIVLSIILLILTVLLLVLYRYRTNLQVWFITRYQCCRSGRVEDKPYDVFIYNSSEDQGLVVRELAPGLEKRGFKLCLEYRDFPVGACIASTIIESVEASRRTVLILSQSFVDCEWCALAFKASHQQMLKDKQRRIVVITLDGPKLDNVDKDLQFFLGTNECLKWGEPQFWDKLSFALSGVGRGAMHRNMPSDIDLKHL
;
A
#
# COMPACT_ATOMS: atom_id res chain seq x y z
N MET A 1 -55.12 59.92 -24.98
CA MET A 1 -53.97 60.78 -25.36
C MET A 1 -53.04 59.94 -26.23
N PHE A 2 -52.45 60.51 -27.29
CA PHE A 2 -51.83 59.78 -28.42
C PHE A 2 -50.47 59.13 -28.05
N VAL A 3 -50.21 57.86 -28.45
CA VAL A 3 -49.33 57.41 -29.58
C VAL A 3 -47.86 57.84 -29.39
N THR A 4 -46.90 56.94 -29.10
CA THR A 4 -46.24 55.91 -29.95
C THR A 4 -45.74 54.76 -29.04
N LYS A 5 -45.26 53.56 -29.46
CA LYS A 5 -45.10 52.81 -30.74
C LYS A 5 -44.18 53.34 -31.86
N PHE A 6 -43.00 52.73 -32.01
CA PHE A 6 -42.17 52.72 -33.23
C PHE A 6 -41.85 51.27 -33.64
N ASN A 7 -41.82 51.00 -34.95
CA ASN A 7 -41.58 49.69 -35.58
C ASN A 7 -40.36 49.82 -36.54
N PRO A 8 -39.85 48.74 -37.15
CA PRO A 8 -38.54 48.74 -37.81
C PRO A 8 -38.54 49.31 -39.23
N VAL A 9 -37.35 49.55 -39.78
CA VAL A 9 -37.12 49.94 -41.17
C VAL A 9 -36.35 48.83 -41.90
N HIS A 10 -37.04 48.09 -42.77
CA HIS A 10 -36.44 47.55 -43.99
C HIS A 10 -36.18 48.71 -44.96
N VAL A 11 -35.12 48.66 -45.78
CA VAL A 11 -35.15 49.16 -47.17
C VAL A 11 -33.92 48.69 -47.99
N LEU A 12 -34.21 47.93 -49.05
CA LEU A 12 -33.58 47.84 -50.39
C LEU A 12 -32.05 47.75 -50.60
N SER A 13 -31.64 46.59 -51.12
CA SER A 13 -31.19 46.41 -52.53
C SER A 13 -30.42 47.54 -53.22
N VAL A 14 -29.15 47.27 -53.57
CA VAL A 14 -28.50 47.85 -54.76
C VAL A 14 -27.78 46.75 -55.55
N THR A 15 -28.18 46.59 -56.82
CA THR A 15 -27.39 45.96 -57.89
C THR A 15 -26.86 47.06 -58.80
N LEU A 16 -25.58 47.04 -59.22
CA LEU A 16 -25.17 47.10 -60.65
C LEU A 16 -23.64 47.03 -60.88
N LEU A 17 -23.26 46.13 -61.80
CA LEU A 17 -22.19 46.17 -62.84
C LEU A 17 -20.75 46.73 -62.61
N ILE A 18 -19.81 45.87 -62.99
CA ILE A 18 -18.62 46.10 -63.86
C ILE A 18 -17.42 46.88 -63.27
N LEU A 19 -16.31 46.15 -63.10
CA LEU A 19 -15.15 46.29 -64.01
C LEU A 19 -14.37 44.96 -64.11
N LEU A 20 -14.07 44.55 -65.35
CA LEU A 20 -13.32 43.34 -65.67
C LEU A 20 -11.81 43.62 -65.66
N SER A 21 -11.00 42.68 -65.19
CA SER A 21 -9.59 42.54 -65.62
C SER A 21 -9.09 41.09 -65.45
N ASN A 22 -9.09 40.38 -66.58
CA ASN A 22 -8.34 39.19 -66.96
C ASN A 22 -7.22 38.69 -66.01
N VAL A 23 -7.24 37.39 -65.67
CA VAL A 23 -6.17 36.43 -66.08
C VAL A 23 -6.82 35.07 -66.40
N THR A 24 -6.30 34.43 -67.44
CA THR A 24 -6.74 33.21 -68.17
C THR A 24 -7.07 31.94 -67.36
N PRO A 25 -8.07 31.15 -67.80
CA PRO A 25 -8.10 29.70 -67.60
C PRO A 25 -7.45 28.96 -68.79
N SER A 26 -6.68 27.91 -68.51
CA SER A 26 -6.25 26.94 -69.53
C SER A 26 -6.43 25.52 -69.02
N GLN A 27 -7.33 24.77 -69.64
CA GLN A 27 -7.13 23.42 -70.21
C GLN A 27 -8.47 22.99 -70.84
N ALA A 28 -8.41 22.34 -72.00
CA ALA A 28 -9.58 22.21 -72.88
C ALA A 28 -10.51 21.07 -72.48
N GLN A 29 -11.82 21.28 -72.67
CA GLN A 29 -12.74 20.17 -72.85
C GLN A 29 -12.50 19.54 -74.23
N THR A 30 -12.30 18.23 -74.28
CA THR A 30 -12.55 17.43 -75.49
C THR A 30 -13.54 16.33 -75.16
N THR A 31 -14.78 16.54 -75.56
CA THR A 31 -15.80 15.50 -75.70
C THR A 31 -15.35 14.48 -76.73
N VAL A 32 -15.18 13.21 -76.33
CA VAL A 32 -15.04 12.09 -77.27
C VAL A 32 -15.98 10.96 -76.85
N THR A 33 -17.10 10.87 -77.57
CA THR A 33 -17.88 9.64 -77.72
C THR A 33 -17.18 8.72 -78.72
N GLY A 34 -16.77 7.51 -78.33
CA GLY A 34 -16.27 6.53 -79.30
C GLY A 34 -15.49 5.33 -78.75
N THR A 35 -16.15 4.16 -78.77
CA THR A 35 -15.64 2.82 -79.16
C THR A 35 -14.26 2.29 -78.73
N LEU A 36 -14.24 0.99 -78.36
CA LEU A 36 -13.02 0.19 -78.19
C LEU A 36 -12.08 0.31 -79.42
N GLY A 37 -10.79 0.53 -79.19
CA GLY A 37 -9.78 0.49 -80.25
C GLY A 37 -8.38 0.94 -79.83
N THR A 38 -7.52 -0.02 -79.49
CA THR A 38 -6.05 0.02 -79.63
C THR A 38 -5.30 1.32 -79.28
N VAL A 39 -4.65 1.34 -78.11
CA VAL A 39 -3.38 2.07 -77.90
C VAL A 39 -2.34 1.08 -77.37
N VAL A 40 -1.54 0.52 -78.29
CA VAL A 40 -0.27 -0.16 -77.95
C VAL A 40 0.75 0.18 -79.03
N SER A 41 1.73 1.02 -78.69
CA SER A 41 3.17 0.71 -78.86
C SER A 41 4.04 1.93 -78.52
N SER A 42 5.32 1.67 -78.22
CA SER A 42 6.40 2.65 -78.03
C SER A 42 6.47 3.42 -76.69
N GLN A 43 6.38 2.71 -75.56
CA GLN A 43 7.42 2.83 -74.52
C GLN A 43 7.44 1.58 -73.63
N ALA A 44 8.62 0.95 -73.52
CA ALA A 44 8.86 -0.13 -72.57
C ALA A 44 9.20 0.48 -71.20
N ALA A 45 8.17 0.92 -70.49
CA ALA A 45 8.23 1.25 -69.07
C ALA A 45 7.37 0.25 -68.30
N THR A 46 7.89 -0.25 -67.19
CA THR A 46 7.23 -1.21 -66.30
C THR A 46 6.01 -0.58 -65.63
N VAL A 47 4.81 -0.85 -66.14
CA VAL A 47 3.55 -0.42 -65.51
C VAL A 47 3.24 -1.35 -64.33
N SER A 48 3.87 -1.07 -63.20
CA SER A 48 3.57 -1.68 -61.89
C SER A 48 2.50 -0.91 -61.12
N ASN A 49 2.33 0.38 -61.40
CA ASN A 49 1.31 1.25 -60.81
C ASN A 49 0.19 1.56 -61.84
N LEU A 50 -1.06 1.50 -61.39
CA LEU A 50 -2.26 1.86 -62.15
C LEU A 50 -3.15 2.83 -61.36
N ASP A 51 -3.19 4.09 -61.78
CA ASP A 51 -4.09 5.12 -61.25
C ASP A 51 -5.43 5.14 -62.01
N LEU A 52 -6.50 4.83 -61.29
CA LEU A 52 -7.91 4.89 -61.68
C LEU A 52 -8.72 5.79 -60.72
N SER A 53 -8.04 6.68 -60.00
CA SER A 53 -8.67 7.62 -59.08
C SER A 53 -9.51 8.67 -59.83
N ASN A 54 -10.53 9.22 -59.15
CA ASN A 54 -11.32 10.34 -59.67
C ASN A 54 -12.02 10.06 -61.03
N ARG A 55 -12.45 8.81 -61.27
CA ARG A 55 -13.08 8.37 -62.53
C ARG A 55 -14.59 8.14 -62.45
N SER A 56 -15.22 8.46 -61.30
CA SER A 56 -16.64 8.19 -61.02
C SER A 56 -17.05 6.73 -61.24
N LEU A 57 -16.12 5.78 -61.04
CA LEU A 57 -16.36 4.35 -61.20
C LEU A 57 -17.37 3.87 -60.15
N SER A 58 -18.42 3.18 -60.58
CA SER A 58 -19.41 2.55 -59.70
C SER A 58 -19.07 1.11 -59.32
N SER A 59 -18.06 0.52 -59.97
CA SER A 59 -17.60 -0.86 -59.76
C SER A 59 -16.14 -1.02 -60.20
N ILE A 60 -15.52 -2.11 -59.78
CA ILE A 60 -14.13 -2.44 -60.14
C ILE A 60 -14.05 -2.84 -61.62
N PRO A 61 -13.25 -2.14 -62.46
CA PRO A 61 -13.11 -2.48 -63.86
C PRO A 61 -12.23 -3.73 -64.06
N PRO A 62 -12.34 -4.42 -65.22
CA PRO A 62 -11.41 -5.49 -65.57
C PRO A 62 -9.99 -4.93 -65.78
N PHE A 63 -9.00 -5.58 -65.18
CA PHE A 63 -7.60 -5.17 -65.26
C PHE A 63 -6.90 -5.76 -66.49
N ASN A 64 -6.18 -4.93 -67.24
CA ASN A 64 -5.27 -5.39 -68.29
C ASN A 64 -3.91 -5.74 -67.65
N ASN A 65 -3.36 -6.92 -67.96
CA ASN A 65 -2.12 -7.45 -67.36
C ASN A 65 -2.09 -7.43 -65.81
N PRO A 66 -3.08 -8.03 -65.12
CA PRO A 66 -3.21 -7.97 -63.66
C PRO A 66 -2.01 -8.55 -62.90
N SER A 67 -1.21 -9.40 -63.54
CA SER A 67 -0.02 -10.02 -62.95
C SER A 67 1.21 -9.09 -62.89
N SER A 68 1.24 -7.96 -63.59
CA SER A 68 2.34 -6.97 -63.47
C SER A 68 2.04 -5.86 -62.46
N LEU A 69 0.78 -5.72 -62.01
CA LEU A 69 0.36 -4.68 -61.10
C LEU A 69 0.81 -4.97 -59.66
N GLN A 70 1.41 -3.95 -59.04
CA GLN A 70 1.86 -3.89 -57.65
C GLN A 70 1.15 -2.76 -56.90
N GLU A 71 0.74 -1.68 -57.57
CA GLU A 71 0.06 -0.54 -56.96
C GLU A 71 -1.22 -0.22 -57.77
N VAL A 72 -2.36 -0.09 -57.10
CA VAL A 72 -3.64 0.29 -57.74
C VAL A 72 -4.34 1.36 -56.92
N ASP A 73 -4.54 2.53 -57.51
CA ASP A 73 -5.34 3.60 -56.92
C ASP A 73 -6.75 3.62 -57.55
N LEU A 74 -7.77 3.43 -56.71
CA LEU A 74 -9.19 3.47 -57.04
C LEU A 74 -9.93 4.49 -56.15
N SER A 75 -9.21 5.41 -55.53
CA SER A 75 -9.77 6.42 -54.63
C SER A 75 -10.66 7.44 -55.33
N ASN A 76 -11.51 8.14 -54.57
CA ASN A 76 -12.35 9.22 -55.07
C ASN A 76 -13.28 8.76 -56.22
N ASN A 77 -13.93 7.61 -56.02
CA ASN A 77 -14.86 6.99 -56.96
C ASN A 77 -16.23 6.78 -56.29
N HIS A 78 -17.11 5.98 -56.90
CA HIS A 78 -18.47 5.71 -56.42
C HIS A 78 -18.70 4.20 -56.21
N ILE A 79 -17.64 3.45 -55.92
CA ILE A 79 -17.70 2.01 -55.69
C ILE A 79 -18.42 1.77 -54.35
N SER A 80 -19.49 0.98 -54.36
CA SER A 80 -20.30 0.74 -53.15
C SER A 80 -20.23 -0.68 -52.59
N TYR A 81 -19.70 -1.63 -53.37
CA TYR A 81 -19.68 -3.05 -53.04
C TYR A 81 -18.40 -3.70 -53.55
N LEU A 82 -17.77 -4.52 -52.70
CA LEU A 82 -16.61 -5.34 -53.06
C LEU A 82 -16.87 -6.82 -52.78
N ASN A 83 -16.43 -7.68 -53.71
CA ASN A 83 -16.60 -9.13 -53.62
C ASN A 83 -15.29 -9.90 -53.88
N GLY A 84 -15.31 -11.22 -53.63
CA GLY A 84 -14.19 -12.13 -53.89
C GLY A 84 -13.57 -12.07 -55.29
N SER A 85 -14.33 -11.66 -56.31
CA SER A 85 -13.82 -11.53 -57.69
C SER A 85 -13.10 -10.21 -57.97
N ALA A 86 -13.36 -9.16 -57.18
CA ALA A 86 -12.91 -7.79 -57.43
C ALA A 86 -11.41 -7.67 -57.73
N PHE A 87 -10.58 -8.32 -56.90
CA PHE A 87 -9.11 -8.25 -57.00
C PHE A 87 -8.46 -9.62 -57.18
N ALA A 88 -9.23 -10.66 -57.51
CA ALA A 88 -8.78 -12.06 -57.52
C ALA A 88 -7.57 -12.35 -58.44
N GLN A 89 -7.35 -11.51 -59.46
CA GLN A 89 -6.26 -11.64 -60.43
C GLN A 89 -4.99 -10.85 -60.04
N LEU A 90 -5.08 -9.91 -59.09
CA LEU A 90 -4.00 -9.01 -58.69
C LEU A 90 -3.04 -9.66 -57.67
N VAL A 91 -2.57 -10.87 -57.98
CA VAL A 91 -1.77 -11.71 -57.05
C VAL A 91 -0.40 -11.13 -56.67
N ASN A 92 0.03 -10.07 -57.34
CA ASN A 92 1.28 -9.35 -57.08
C ASN A 92 1.08 -7.98 -56.42
N LEU A 93 -0.15 -7.61 -56.06
CA LEU A 93 -0.46 -6.31 -55.48
C LEU A 93 0.17 -6.12 -54.10
N GLU A 94 0.81 -4.97 -53.91
CA GLU A 94 1.49 -4.51 -52.69
C GLU A 94 0.79 -3.26 -52.11
N ASP A 95 0.17 -2.41 -52.93
CA ASP A 95 -0.60 -1.22 -52.53
C ASP A 95 -2.00 -1.20 -53.17
N LEU A 96 -3.03 -0.97 -52.35
CA LEU A 96 -4.41 -0.77 -52.80
C LEU A 96 -5.05 0.43 -52.09
N ASN A 97 -5.30 1.49 -52.84
CA ASN A 97 -6.02 2.66 -52.35
C ASN A 97 -7.49 2.64 -52.81
N LEU A 98 -8.43 2.56 -51.87
CA LEU A 98 -9.89 2.58 -52.08
C LEU A 98 -10.56 3.74 -51.31
N ARG A 99 -9.77 4.71 -50.85
CA ARG A 99 -10.23 5.85 -50.05
C ARG A 99 -11.31 6.67 -50.75
N ASN A 100 -12.24 7.27 -50.00
CA ASN A 100 -13.25 8.19 -50.52
C ASN A 100 -14.09 7.52 -51.62
N ASN A 101 -14.76 6.44 -51.22
CA ASN A 101 -15.72 5.69 -52.03
C ASN A 101 -17.02 5.55 -51.23
N LEU A 102 -17.97 4.75 -51.74
CA LEU A 102 -19.27 4.53 -51.10
C LEU A 102 -19.37 3.12 -50.51
N ILE A 103 -18.23 2.46 -50.22
CA ILE A 103 -18.19 1.03 -49.89
C ILE A 103 -18.88 0.83 -48.54
N SER A 104 -20.00 0.11 -48.57
CA SER A 104 -20.78 -0.24 -47.37
C SER A 104 -20.86 -1.75 -47.14
N THR A 105 -20.43 -2.57 -48.10
CA THR A 105 -20.45 -4.03 -47.98
C THR A 105 -19.24 -4.65 -48.67
N ILE A 106 -18.56 -5.53 -47.93
CA ILE A 106 -17.36 -6.26 -48.35
C ILE A 106 -17.58 -7.75 -48.06
N THR A 107 -17.29 -8.65 -49.01
CA THR A 107 -17.27 -10.09 -48.73
C THR A 107 -15.95 -10.53 -48.10
N VAL A 108 -15.99 -11.54 -47.22
CA VAL A 108 -14.83 -12.05 -46.47
C VAL A 108 -13.64 -12.48 -47.33
N ASP A 109 -13.87 -12.80 -48.60
CA ASP A 109 -12.87 -13.32 -49.54
C ASP A 109 -12.26 -12.28 -50.49
N VAL A 110 -12.69 -11.01 -50.46
CA VAL A 110 -12.24 -9.93 -51.38
C VAL A 110 -10.71 -9.79 -51.47
N PHE A 111 -10.00 -9.91 -50.34
CA PHE A 111 -8.56 -9.72 -50.25
C PHE A 111 -7.78 -11.05 -50.20
N SER A 112 -8.48 -12.19 -50.31
CA SER A 112 -7.93 -13.55 -50.12
C SER A 112 -6.79 -13.93 -51.07
N LYS A 113 -6.66 -13.24 -52.21
CA LYS A 113 -5.60 -13.44 -53.20
C LYS A 113 -4.44 -12.44 -53.10
N LEU A 114 -4.60 -11.38 -52.29
CA LEU A 114 -3.65 -10.28 -52.16
C LEU A 114 -2.60 -10.58 -51.08
N SER A 115 -1.91 -11.72 -51.20
CA SER A 115 -0.94 -12.19 -50.19
C SER A 115 0.33 -11.34 -50.09
N LYS A 116 0.59 -10.49 -51.09
CA LYS A 116 1.71 -9.52 -51.09
C LYS A 116 1.33 -8.13 -50.58
N LEU A 117 0.06 -7.88 -50.28
CA LEU A 117 -0.44 -6.55 -49.91
C LEU A 117 0.28 -6.05 -48.65
N ARG A 118 0.80 -4.83 -48.71
CA ARG A 118 1.50 -4.09 -47.65
C ARG A 118 0.69 -2.88 -47.18
N PHE A 119 0.03 -2.19 -48.11
CA PHE A 119 -0.80 -1.02 -47.82
C PHE A 119 -2.24 -1.24 -48.29
N LEU A 120 -3.20 -0.86 -47.45
CA LEU A 120 -4.63 -0.85 -47.78
C LEU A 120 -5.32 0.37 -47.16
N ASP A 121 -5.81 1.28 -48.01
CA ASP A 121 -6.61 2.43 -47.59
C ASP A 121 -8.09 2.20 -47.93
N LEU A 122 -8.92 2.01 -46.90
CA LEU A 122 -10.38 1.93 -46.95
C LEU A 122 -11.04 3.10 -46.21
N ALA A 123 -10.28 4.16 -45.87
CA ALA A 123 -10.82 5.30 -45.15
C ALA A 123 -11.81 6.11 -46.00
N GLU A 124 -12.64 6.95 -45.37
CA GLU A 124 -13.69 7.72 -46.05
C GLU A 124 -14.61 6.81 -46.89
N ASN A 125 -15.21 5.83 -46.22
CA ASN A 125 -16.18 4.91 -46.81
C ASN A 125 -17.41 4.77 -45.88
N SER A 126 -18.32 3.86 -46.20
CA SER A 126 -19.59 3.67 -45.47
C SER A 126 -19.65 2.32 -44.75
N LEU A 127 -18.50 1.76 -44.34
CA LEU A 127 -18.43 0.47 -43.66
C LEU A 127 -19.02 0.57 -42.25
N THR A 128 -19.98 -0.31 -41.94
CA THR A 128 -20.61 -0.43 -40.61
C THR A 128 -19.95 -1.49 -39.73
N ASP A 129 -19.32 -2.47 -40.36
CA ASP A 129 -18.76 -3.67 -39.76
C ASP A 129 -17.70 -4.28 -40.69
N LEU A 130 -16.89 -5.18 -40.15
CA LEU A 130 -15.86 -5.91 -40.89
C LEU A 130 -16.07 -7.41 -40.69
N PRO A 131 -16.23 -8.22 -41.76
CA PRO A 131 -16.38 -9.66 -41.65
C PRO A 131 -15.25 -10.33 -40.85
N ASP A 132 -15.63 -11.27 -39.98
CA ASP A 132 -14.71 -12.17 -39.28
C ASP A 132 -13.71 -12.80 -40.28
N ASN A 133 -12.40 -12.66 -40.03
CA ASN A 133 -11.32 -13.20 -40.85
C ASN A 133 -11.11 -12.55 -42.24
N LEU A 134 -11.68 -11.36 -42.51
CA LEU A 134 -11.48 -10.61 -43.75
C LEU A 134 -10.01 -10.51 -44.22
N PHE A 135 -9.07 -10.41 -43.28
CA PHE A 135 -7.64 -10.23 -43.54
C PHE A 135 -6.78 -11.49 -43.33
N MET A 136 -7.39 -12.68 -43.22
CA MET A 136 -6.70 -13.93 -42.84
C MET A 136 -5.52 -14.31 -43.75
N HIS A 137 -5.51 -13.83 -45.00
CA HIS A 137 -4.48 -14.12 -45.98
C HIS A 137 -3.51 -12.96 -46.25
N ASN A 138 -3.67 -11.82 -45.57
CA ASN A 138 -2.92 -10.58 -45.81
C ASN A 138 -1.81 -10.36 -44.77
N GLY A 139 -1.06 -11.43 -44.45
CA GLY A 139 -0.03 -11.41 -43.40
C GLY A 139 1.17 -10.52 -43.67
N ASN A 140 1.31 -9.98 -44.89
CA ASN A 140 2.34 -8.99 -45.25
C ASN A 140 1.88 -7.53 -45.08
N LEU A 141 0.61 -7.30 -44.70
CA LEU A 141 0.05 -5.95 -44.57
C LEU A 141 0.73 -5.22 -43.41
N THR A 142 1.34 -4.07 -43.70
CA THR A 142 2.07 -3.22 -42.75
C THR A 142 1.25 -2.00 -42.32
N GLU A 143 0.38 -1.48 -43.18
CA GLU A 143 -0.48 -0.34 -42.87
C GLU A 143 -1.92 -0.58 -43.35
N LEU A 144 -2.88 -0.37 -42.45
CA LEU A 144 -4.31 -0.52 -42.70
C LEU A 144 -5.04 0.74 -42.23
N ARG A 145 -5.76 1.40 -43.15
CA ARG A 145 -6.58 2.57 -42.85
C ARG A 145 -8.06 2.26 -43.02
N LEU A 146 -8.80 2.45 -41.93
CA LEU A 146 -10.24 2.22 -41.81
C LEU A 146 -10.97 3.42 -41.18
N GLY A 147 -10.26 4.50 -40.82
CA GLY A 147 -10.87 5.70 -40.23
C GLY A 147 -11.84 6.41 -41.17
N LEU A 148 -12.69 7.30 -40.65
CA LEU A 148 -13.77 7.95 -41.42
C LEU A 148 -14.70 6.91 -42.09
N ASN A 149 -15.06 5.87 -41.33
CA ASN A 149 -16.14 4.91 -41.63
C ASN A 149 -17.18 4.99 -40.49
N ASN A 150 -18.10 4.03 -40.40
CA ASN A 150 -19.13 3.97 -39.35
C ASN A 150 -19.06 2.64 -38.57
N ILE A 151 -17.83 2.15 -38.33
CA ILE A 151 -17.54 0.87 -37.67
C ILE A 151 -17.76 1.02 -36.16
N SER A 152 -18.87 0.48 -35.66
CA SER A 152 -19.29 0.64 -34.26
C SER A 152 -18.60 -0.31 -33.28
N ALA A 153 -18.10 -1.45 -33.75
CA ALA A 153 -17.49 -2.51 -32.95
C ALA A 153 -16.33 -3.23 -33.67
N ILE A 154 -15.33 -3.68 -32.90
CA ILE A 154 -14.28 -4.62 -33.38
C ILE A 154 -14.24 -5.90 -32.55
N GLY A 155 -14.33 -7.04 -33.24
CA GLY A 155 -14.40 -8.36 -32.63
C GLY A 155 -13.07 -9.10 -32.61
N ARG A 156 -13.02 -10.19 -31.84
CA ARG A 156 -11.83 -11.04 -31.67
C ARG A 156 -11.19 -11.55 -32.97
N LYS A 157 -11.96 -11.71 -34.07
CA LYS A 157 -11.43 -12.19 -35.35
C LYS A 157 -11.32 -11.13 -36.45
N THR A 158 -11.63 -9.87 -36.15
CA THR A 158 -11.59 -8.78 -37.14
C THR A 158 -10.20 -8.61 -37.76
N PHE A 159 -9.14 -8.71 -36.95
CA PHE A 159 -7.75 -8.54 -37.38
C PHE A 159 -6.95 -9.86 -37.49
N THR A 160 -7.64 -11.02 -37.55
CA THR A 160 -6.97 -12.31 -37.74
C THR A 160 -6.15 -12.32 -39.03
N GLY A 161 -4.89 -12.73 -38.94
CA GLY A 161 -3.96 -12.82 -40.07
C GLY A 161 -3.00 -11.64 -40.23
N LEU A 162 -3.27 -10.49 -39.59
CA LEU A 162 -2.48 -9.27 -39.71
C LEU A 162 -1.19 -9.27 -38.85
N SER A 163 -0.37 -10.32 -38.97
CA SER A 163 0.82 -10.51 -38.12
C SER A 163 1.96 -9.52 -38.37
N SER A 164 2.02 -8.87 -39.54
CA SER A 164 3.07 -7.89 -39.87
C SER A 164 2.60 -6.43 -39.82
N LEU A 165 1.39 -6.19 -39.32
CA LEU A 165 0.81 -4.85 -39.27
C LEU A 165 1.59 -3.97 -38.29
N GLN A 166 2.02 -2.80 -38.76
CA GLN A 166 2.75 -1.79 -37.99
C GLN A 166 1.84 -0.60 -37.64
N LYS A 167 0.94 -0.21 -38.55
CA LYS A 167 0.07 0.96 -38.38
C LYS A 167 -1.40 0.62 -38.63
N LEU A 168 -2.25 0.97 -37.67
CA LEU A 168 -3.70 0.76 -37.74
C LEU A 168 -4.44 2.07 -37.47
N PHE A 169 -5.24 2.52 -38.44
CA PHE A 169 -6.07 3.73 -38.31
C PHE A 169 -7.56 3.36 -38.26
N LEU A 170 -8.19 3.64 -37.11
CA LEU A 170 -9.62 3.41 -36.81
C LEU A 170 -10.30 4.70 -36.32
N ASN A 171 -9.69 5.86 -36.54
CA ASN A 171 -10.13 7.16 -36.04
C ASN A 171 -11.37 7.70 -36.77
N ASN A 172 -12.15 8.58 -36.14
CA ASN A 172 -13.39 9.14 -36.73
C ASN A 172 -14.37 8.05 -37.23
N GLY A 173 -14.53 6.95 -36.48
CA GLY A 173 -15.29 5.77 -36.90
C GLY A 173 -16.63 5.56 -36.18
N GLY A 174 -16.88 6.29 -35.09
CA GLY A 174 -18.00 6.03 -34.16
C GLY A 174 -17.83 4.77 -33.31
N LEU A 175 -16.63 4.17 -33.30
CA LEU A 175 -16.28 2.93 -32.59
C LEU A 175 -16.54 3.07 -31.09
N SER A 176 -17.24 2.10 -30.49
CA SER A 176 -17.60 2.12 -29.07
C SER A 176 -17.33 0.79 -28.36
N ASP A 177 -17.44 -0.33 -29.05
CA ASP A 177 -17.23 -1.67 -28.50
C ASP A 177 -15.92 -2.29 -29.04
N ILE A 178 -15.08 -2.76 -28.12
CA ILE A 178 -13.75 -3.29 -28.40
C ILE A 178 -13.57 -4.58 -27.60
N ASP A 179 -13.62 -5.73 -28.29
CA ASP A 179 -13.37 -7.01 -27.64
C ASP A 179 -11.96 -7.07 -27.05
N SER A 180 -11.84 -7.66 -25.85
CA SER A 180 -10.59 -7.78 -25.09
C SER A 180 -9.43 -8.47 -25.82
N LEU A 181 -9.70 -9.21 -26.89
CA LEU A 181 -8.72 -9.94 -27.70
C LEU A 181 -8.73 -9.50 -29.18
N SER A 182 -9.42 -8.41 -29.52
CA SER A 182 -9.48 -7.85 -30.88
C SER A 182 -8.10 -7.53 -31.47
N PHE A 183 -7.22 -6.90 -30.69
CA PHE A 183 -5.86 -6.55 -31.12
C PHE A 183 -4.82 -7.67 -30.94
N ALA A 184 -5.14 -8.76 -30.24
CA ALA A 184 -4.18 -9.83 -29.91
C ALA A 184 -3.40 -10.44 -31.12
N PRO A 185 -3.94 -10.49 -32.37
CA PRO A 185 -3.17 -10.93 -33.53
C PRO A 185 -2.03 -9.98 -33.98
N LEU A 186 -2.06 -8.72 -33.56
CA LEU A 186 -1.25 -7.62 -34.11
C LEU A 186 0.16 -7.52 -33.48
N VAL A 187 0.87 -8.64 -33.36
CA VAL A 187 2.12 -8.76 -32.58
C VAL A 187 3.25 -7.79 -32.96
N ASN A 188 3.23 -7.24 -34.19
CA ASN A 188 4.23 -6.29 -34.70
C ASN A 188 3.72 -4.83 -34.79
N VAL A 189 2.55 -4.51 -34.22
CA VAL A 189 1.98 -3.16 -34.32
C VAL A 189 2.76 -2.15 -33.49
N GLU A 190 3.01 -0.99 -34.10
CA GLU A 190 3.75 0.11 -33.53
C GLU A 190 2.84 1.31 -33.22
N GLU A 191 1.83 1.56 -34.05
CA GLU A 191 0.95 2.73 -33.96
C GLU A 191 -0.52 2.33 -34.13
N ILE A 192 -1.35 2.66 -33.14
CA ILE A 192 -2.81 2.46 -33.16
C ILE A 192 -3.50 3.81 -32.98
N TYR A 193 -4.27 4.23 -33.98
CA TYR A 193 -5.01 5.49 -34.00
C TYR A 193 -6.51 5.23 -33.82
N LEU A 194 -7.04 5.56 -32.65
CA LEU A 194 -8.42 5.35 -32.21
C LEU A 194 -9.11 6.68 -31.83
N GLN A 195 -8.51 7.83 -32.14
CA GLN A 195 -9.04 9.14 -31.77
C GLN A 195 -10.39 9.46 -32.44
N ASP A 196 -11.14 10.37 -31.83
CA ASP A 196 -12.42 10.88 -32.33
C ASP A 196 -13.46 9.75 -32.54
N ASN A 197 -13.64 8.93 -31.50
CA ASN A 197 -14.55 7.79 -31.47
C ASN A 197 -15.47 7.84 -30.24
N ASN A 198 -16.33 6.82 -30.09
CA ASN A 198 -17.29 6.71 -28.99
C ASN A 198 -16.82 5.72 -27.91
N ILE A 199 -15.50 5.51 -27.73
CA ILE A 199 -14.97 4.53 -26.79
C ILE A 199 -15.19 5.05 -25.36
N ILE A 200 -15.99 4.32 -24.57
CA ILE A 200 -16.29 4.66 -23.17
C ILE A 200 -15.36 3.90 -22.22
N ASN A 201 -15.10 2.63 -22.50
CA ASN A 201 -14.26 1.76 -21.69
C ASN A 201 -13.33 0.93 -22.58
N LEU A 202 -12.06 0.79 -22.17
CA LEU A 202 -11.14 -0.19 -22.74
C LEU A 202 -10.96 -1.36 -21.77
N PRO A 203 -11.02 -2.62 -22.23
CA PRO A 203 -10.71 -3.75 -21.37
C PRO A 203 -9.24 -3.71 -20.95
N ARG A 204 -8.94 -4.04 -19.67
CA ARG A 204 -7.60 -3.92 -19.06
C ARG A 204 -6.47 -4.57 -19.88
N ASN A 205 -6.77 -5.65 -20.60
CA ASN A 205 -5.81 -6.43 -21.37
C ASN A 205 -5.93 -6.21 -22.89
N ALA A 206 -6.62 -5.16 -23.36
CA ALA A 206 -6.84 -4.88 -24.80
C ALA A 206 -5.56 -4.92 -25.64
N PHE A 207 -4.45 -4.44 -25.06
CA PHE A 207 -3.15 -4.31 -25.72
C PHE A 207 -2.12 -5.35 -25.23
N HIS A 208 -2.56 -6.40 -24.52
CA HIS A 208 -1.67 -7.42 -23.99
C HIS A 208 -0.99 -8.22 -25.11
N GLY A 209 0.34 -8.27 -25.08
CA GLY A 209 1.16 -8.98 -26.08
C GLY A 209 1.65 -8.13 -27.25
N LEU A 210 1.29 -6.84 -27.32
CA LEU A 210 1.74 -5.91 -28.36
C LEU A 210 3.14 -5.35 -28.04
N GLN A 211 4.17 -6.19 -28.20
CA GLN A 211 5.54 -5.91 -27.73
C GLN A 211 6.22 -4.72 -28.44
N ASN A 212 5.80 -4.40 -29.67
CA ASN A 212 6.41 -3.35 -30.50
C ASN A 212 5.66 -2.00 -30.44
N LEU A 213 4.62 -1.91 -29.61
CA LEU A 213 3.70 -0.76 -29.57
C LEU A 213 4.39 0.49 -29.02
N LYS A 214 4.33 1.59 -29.80
CA LYS A 214 4.97 2.88 -29.50
C LYS A 214 3.93 3.96 -29.23
N ILE A 215 2.85 3.99 -30.01
CA ILE A 215 1.82 5.05 -29.97
C ILE A 215 0.43 4.43 -29.90
N ILE A 216 -0.39 4.93 -28.97
CA ILE A 216 -1.84 4.74 -28.99
C ILE A 216 -2.50 6.13 -28.90
N ASP A 217 -3.36 6.47 -29.85
CA ASP A 217 -4.10 7.73 -29.82
C ASP A 217 -5.58 7.50 -29.50
N LEU A 218 -6.02 8.01 -28.35
CA LEU A 218 -7.38 7.87 -27.80
C LEU A 218 -8.04 9.24 -27.56
N ARG A 219 -7.45 10.34 -28.07
CA ARG A 219 -8.01 11.70 -27.94
C ARG A 219 -9.42 11.79 -28.54
N GLY A 220 -10.24 12.73 -28.08
CA GLY A 220 -11.59 12.94 -28.63
C GLY A 220 -12.57 11.77 -28.39
N ASN A 221 -12.25 10.82 -27.51
CA ASN A 221 -13.16 9.74 -27.12
C ASN A 221 -14.05 10.12 -25.94
N SER A 222 -15.23 9.52 -25.87
CA SER A 222 -16.18 9.65 -24.76
C SER A 222 -15.80 8.80 -23.54
N LEU A 223 -14.53 8.85 -23.12
CA LEU A 223 -14.02 8.17 -21.92
C LEU A 223 -14.59 8.83 -20.66
N LEU A 224 -15.80 8.43 -20.25
CA LEU A 224 -16.39 8.77 -18.95
C LEU A 224 -15.44 8.29 -17.82
N SER A 225 -15.16 9.04 -16.74
CA SER A 225 -15.80 10.28 -16.28
C SER A 225 -14.92 11.08 -15.30
N ALA A 226 -14.91 12.41 -15.44
CA ALA A 226 -14.69 13.47 -14.43
C ALA A 226 -13.38 13.51 -13.61
N GLU A 227 -12.71 12.40 -13.34
CA GLU A 227 -11.41 12.34 -12.69
C GLU A 227 -10.57 11.30 -13.43
N CYS A 228 -9.34 11.64 -13.84
CA CYS A 228 -8.40 10.66 -14.41
C CYS A 228 -7.92 9.75 -13.26
N ASN A 229 -8.77 8.79 -12.87
CA ASN A 229 -8.60 8.01 -11.65
C ASN A 229 -7.59 6.86 -11.86
N CYS A 230 -7.12 6.32 -10.75
CA CYS A 230 -6.02 5.36 -10.77
C CYS A 230 -6.44 3.93 -11.12
N ASP A 231 -7.75 3.64 -11.28
CA ASP A 231 -8.23 2.37 -11.80
C ASP A 231 -8.02 2.27 -13.33
N GLN A 232 -7.96 3.42 -14.02
CA GLN A 232 -7.59 3.49 -15.44
C GLN A 232 -6.10 3.21 -15.68
N LEU A 233 -5.24 3.15 -14.64
CA LEU A 233 -3.89 2.60 -14.79
C LEU A 233 -3.91 1.14 -15.25
N GLY A 234 -5.02 0.40 -15.17
CA GLY A 234 -5.12 -0.92 -15.80
C GLY A 234 -4.71 -0.92 -17.29
N ILE A 235 -4.93 0.19 -18.01
CA ILE A 235 -4.54 0.38 -19.41
C ILE A 235 -3.04 0.70 -19.53
N CYS A 236 -2.48 1.49 -18.60
CA CYS A 236 -1.05 1.82 -18.54
C CYS A 236 -0.17 0.74 -17.87
N VAL A 237 -0.76 -0.26 -17.20
CA VAL A 237 -0.08 -1.32 -16.42
C VAL A 237 -0.28 -2.70 -17.06
N GLY A 238 -1.37 -2.91 -17.81
CA GLY A 238 -1.54 -4.09 -18.68
C GLY A 238 -0.50 -4.16 -19.81
N THR A 239 0.23 -3.07 -20.04
CA THR A 239 1.51 -3.07 -20.75
C THR A 239 2.64 -3.44 -19.78
N GLU A 240 2.83 -4.75 -19.52
CA GLU A 240 4.09 -5.29 -18.96
C GLU A 240 5.26 -5.19 -19.98
N VAL A 241 5.35 -4.07 -20.69
CA VAL A 241 6.38 -3.80 -21.69
C VAL A 241 7.65 -3.39 -20.96
N GLN A 242 8.50 -4.38 -20.76
CA GLN A 242 9.87 -4.15 -20.33
C GLN A 242 10.54 -3.11 -21.25
N SER A 243 11.09 -2.06 -20.66
CA SER A 243 12.05 -1.10 -21.25
C SER A 243 11.61 -0.07 -22.32
N PHE A 244 10.35 -0.03 -22.79
CA PHE A 244 9.89 1.00 -23.75
C PHE A 244 8.69 1.81 -23.28
N SER A 245 8.79 3.14 -23.41
CA SER A 245 7.73 4.09 -23.04
C SER A 245 6.66 4.19 -24.13
N VAL A 246 5.54 3.47 -23.97
CA VAL A 246 4.37 3.61 -24.85
C VAL A 246 3.74 4.99 -24.66
N THR A 247 3.62 5.75 -25.74
CA THR A 247 2.96 7.06 -25.73
C THR A 247 1.47 6.86 -25.97
N ILE A 248 0.71 6.76 -24.89
CA ILE A 248 -0.77 6.79 -24.94
C ILE A 248 -1.22 8.24 -24.83
N LEU A 249 -1.88 8.76 -25.87
CA LEU A 249 -2.46 10.10 -25.92
C LEU A 249 -3.96 10.03 -25.61
N PHE A 250 -4.43 10.83 -24.67
CA PHE A 250 -5.85 10.93 -24.33
C PHE A 250 -6.19 12.34 -23.86
N THR A 251 -7.48 12.69 -23.96
CA THR A 251 -8.05 13.95 -23.49
C THR A 251 -8.92 13.67 -22.26
N CYS A 252 -8.48 14.11 -21.08
CA CYS A 252 -9.38 14.17 -19.92
C CYS A 252 -10.18 15.48 -19.95
N LEU A 253 -11.46 15.39 -19.55
CA LEU A 253 -12.30 16.55 -19.22
C LEU A 253 -12.03 16.97 -17.77
N ASN A 254 -11.42 18.13 -17.59
CA ASN A 254 -11.49 18.91 -16.35
C ASN A 254 -12.27 20.21 -16.64
N GLU A 255 -12.95 20.80 -15.66
CA GLU A 255 -14.19 21.59 -15.79
C GLU A 255 -14.27 22.72 -16.85
N THR A 256 -13.17 23.13 -17.50
CA THR A 256 -13.20 24.05 -18.65
C THR A 256 -12.19 23.78 -19.78
N HIS A 257 -11.31 22.77 -19.70
CA HIS A 257 -10.19 22.62 -20.64
C HIS A 257 -9.90 21.16 -21.02
N GLU A 258 -9.69 20.90 -22.31
CA GLU A 258 -9.08 19.67 -22.82
C GLU A 258 -7.58 19.67 -22.53
N ILE A 259 -7.09 18.63 -21.85
CA ILE A 259 -5.66 18.46 -21.57
C ILE A 259 -5.20 17.14 -22.19
N ASN A 260 -4.25 17.23 -23.12
CA ASN A 260 -3.51 16.08 -23.62
C ASN A 260 -2.54 15.59 -22.56
N MET A 261 -2.69 14.33 -22.13
CA MET A 261 -1.80 13.70 -21.16
C MET A 261 -1.24 12.37 -21.69
N THR A 262 -0.18 11.90 -21.04
CA THR A 262 0.50 10.63 -21.33
C THR A 262 0.48 9.72 -20.09
N CYS A 263 0.55 8.39 -20.26
CA CYS A 263 0.61 7.46 -19.12
C CYS A 263 1.77 7.78 -18.15
N GLN A 264 2.90 8.29 -18.65
CA GLN A 264 4.02 8.72 -17.82
C GLN A 264 3.65 9.90 -16.89
N ALA A 265 2.77 10.80 -17.34
CA ALA A 265 2.26 11.90 -16.53
C ALA A 265 1.20 11.42 -15.49
N ILE A 266 0.36 10.44 -15.83
CA ILE A 266 -0.59 9.84 -14.86
C ILE A 266 0.17 9.11 -13.74
N ALA A 267 1.21 8.34 -14.08
CA ALA A 267 2.00 7.60 -13.10
C ALA A 267 2.68 8.52 -12.07
N THR A 268 2.94 9.79 -12.43
CA THR A 268 3.45 10.83 -11.53
C THR A 268 2.37 11.67 -10.84
N SER A 269 1.08 11.42 -11.09
CA SER A 269 -0.02 12.10 -10.42
C SER A 269 -0.05 11.78 -8.93
N GLU A 270 -0.07 12.81 -8.08
CA GLU A 270 -0.10 12.66 -6.61
C GLU A 270 -1.27 11.76 -6.16
N ASN A 271 -2.42 11.84 -6.84
CA ASN A 271 -3.60 11.02 -6.55
C ASN A 271 -3.35 9.50 -6.67
N CYS A 272 -2.41 9.05 -7.51
CA CYS A 272 -2.11 7.62 -7.68
C CYS A 272 -1.01 7.08 -6.77
N ALA A 273 -0.12 7.95 -6.28
CA ALA A 273 0.81 7.56 -5.22
C ALA A 273 0.10 7.35 -3.87
N ILE A 274 -1.01 8.06 -3.63
CA ILE A 274 -1.72 8.07 -2.33
C ILE A 274 -2.29 6.69 -1.96
N ASN A 275 -2.91 5.96 -2.88
CA ASN A 275 -3.58 4.70 -2.51
C ASN A 275 -2.59 3.65 -1.95
N ASN A 276 -1.51 3.35 -2.68
CA ASN A 276 -0.52 2.37 -2.23
C ASN A 276 0.20 2.82 -0.95
N ASN A 277 0.54 4.10 -0.83
CA ASN A 277 1.20 4.62 0.37
C ASN A 277 0.29 4.59 1.61
N MET A 278 -1.01 4.84 1.45
CA MET A 278 -1.99 4.75 2.54
C MET A 278 -2.18 3.29 3.01
N TYR A 279 -2.23 2.32 2.10
CA TYR A 279 -2.28 0.90 2.48
C TYR A 279 -1.00 0.46 3.21
N ILE A 280 0.18 0.85 2.72
CA ILE A 280 1.47 0.55 3.39
C ILE A 280 1.51 1.19 4.78
N LEU A 281 1.11 2.45 4.93
CA LEU A 281 1.06 3.15 6.22
C LEU A 281 0.11 2.45 7.22
N ALA A 282 -1.08 2.04 6.77
CA ALA A 282 -2.04 1.31 7.60
C ALA A 282 -1.49 -0.04 8.07
N ILE A 283 -0.83 -0.80 7.19
CA ILE A 283 -0.17 -2.06 7.53
C ILE A 283 0.92 -1.83 8.59
N VAL A 284 1.81 -0.84 8.38
CA VAL A 284 2.89 -0.51 9.32
C VAL A 284 2.33 -0.12 10.70
N LEU A 285 1.30 0.71 10.75
CA LEU A 285 0.64 1.10 12.01
C LEU A 285 0.00 -0.11 12.72
N SER A 286 -0.64 -1.02 11.97
CA SER A 286 -1.21 -2.24 12.55
C SER A 286 -0.15 -3.17 13.16
N ILE A 287 1.02 -3.30 12.53
CA ILE A 287 2.14 -4.09 13.03
C ILE A 287 2.74 -3.45 14.29
N ILE A 288 2.90 -2.12 14.32
CA ILE A 288 3.38 -1.40 15.50
C ILE A 288 2.42 -1.59 16.69
N LEU A 289 1.10 -1.50 16.45
CA LEU A 289 0.09 -1.76 17.48
C LEU A 289 0.12 -3.21 17.99
N LEU A 290 0.30 -4.18 17.09
CA LEU A 290 0.45 -5.59 17.48
C LEU A 290 1.71 -5.82 18.33
N ILE A 291 2.84 -5.22 17.97
CA ILE A 291 4.09 -5.30 18.75
C ILE A 291 3.89 -4.66 20.14
N LEU A 292 3.25 -3.49 20.22
CA LEU A 292 2.96 -2.81 21.49
C LEU A 292 2.03 -3.63 22.39
N THR A 293 0.98 -4.24 21.85
CA THR A 293 0.05 -5.08 22.64
C THR A 293 0.72 -6.36 23.13
N VAL A 294 1.53 -7.03 22.30
CA VAL A 294 2.34 -8.19 22.72
C VAL A 294 3.36 -7.79 23.79
N LEU A 295 4.06 -6.65 23.63
CA LEU A 295 4.99 -6.14 24.62
C LEU A 295 4.29 -5.85 25.96
N LEU A 296 3.12 -5.21 25.95
CA LEU A 296 2.32 -4.96 27.15
C LEU A 296 1.86 -6.27 27.82
N LEU A 297 1.45 -7.28 27.05
CA LEU A 297 1.09 -8.61 27.58
C LEU A 297 2.30 -9.33 28.19
N VAL A 298 3.48 -9.23 27.59
CA VAL A 298 4.74 -9.76 28.15
C VAL A 298 5.10 -9.01 29.43
N LEU A 299 5.10 -7.68 29.43
CA LEU A 299 5.36 -6.86 30.61
C LEU A 299 4.35 -7.13 31.74
N TYR A 300 3.09 -7.40 31.42
CA TYR A 300 2.07 -7.82 32.38
C TYR A 300 2.34 -9.22 32.93
N ARG A 301 2.60 -10.20 32.05
CA ARG A 301 2.84 -11.61 32.41
C ARG A 301 4.10 -11.81 33.27
N TYR A 302 5.11 -10.99 33.04
CA TYR A 302 6.39 -10.98 33.77
C TYR A 302 6.50 -9.85 34.80
N ARG A 303 5.42 -9.10 35.08
CA ARG A 303 5.43 -7.91 35.94
C ARG A 303 6.13 -8.14 37.28
N THR A 304 5.85 -9.25 37.94
CA THR A 304 6.47 -9.64 39.23
C THR A 304 7.96 -9.91 39.07
N ASN A 305 8.37 -10.63 38.05
CA ASN A 305 9.77 -11.00 37.81
C ASN A 305 10.59 -9.76 37.40
N LEU A 306 10.01 -8.88 36.59
CA LEU A 306 10.60 -7.60 36.20
C LEU A 306 10.71 -6.63 37.39
N GLN A 307 9.73 -6.61 38.30
CA GLN A 307 9.81 -5.83 39.54
C GLN A 307 10.93 -6.35 40.46
N VAL A 308 11.03 -7.67 40.66
CA VAL A 308 12.12 -8.28 41.44
C VAL A 308 13.49 -7.99 40.79
N TRP A 309 13.58 -8.08 39.45
CA TRP A 309 14.81 -7.80 38.71
C TRP A 309 15.20 -6.31 38.79
N PHE A 310 14.26 -5.37 38.63
CA PHE A 310 14.55 -3.94 38.79
C PHE A 310 14.99 -3.60 40.21
N ILE A 311 14.35 -4.17 41.25
CA ILE A 311 14.71 -3.91 42.65
C ILE A 311 16.09 -4.47 42.98
N THR A 312 16.45 -5.66 42.46
CA THR A 312 17.78 -6.27 42.68
C THR A 312 18.88 -5.67 41.81
N ARG A 313 18.56 -4.96 40.71
CA ARG A 313 19.53 -4.37 39.79
C ARG A 313 19.71 -2.85 39.93
N TYR A 314 18.69 -2.12 40.39
CA TYR A 314 18.67 -0.65 40.52
C TYR A 314 18.41 -0.20 41.96
N GLN A 315 19.08 -0.83 42.92
CA GLN A 315 19.02 -0.43 44.33
C GLN A 315 19.89 0.81 44.58
N CYS A 316 19.37 1.99 44.23
CA CYS A 316 19.94 3.26 44.65
C CYS A 316 18.85 4.24 45.11
N CYS A 317 18.93 4.62 46.39
CA CYS A 317 18.29 5.79 47.01
C CYS A 317 16.78 6.00 46.79
N ARG A 318 15.96 5.49 47.72
CA ARG A 318 14.79 6.25 48.20
C ARG A 318 14.97 6.64 49.65
N SER A 319 15.71 7.73 49.84
CA SER A 319 15.94 8.38 51.14
C SER A 319 14.65 9.01 51.66
N GLY A 320 13.84 8.22 52.39
CA GLY A 320 12.99 8.77 53.44
C GLY A 320 13.83 8.91 54.70
N ARG A 321 13.87 10.11 55.31
CA ARG A 321 14.64 10.40 56.53
C ARG A 321 14.34 9.35 57.61
N VAL A 322 15.30 8.46 57.83
CA VAL A 322 15.49 7.70 59.06
C VAL A 322 16.90 8.08 59.48
N GLU A 323 17.07 8.44 60.74
CA GLU A 323 18.40 8.72 61.31
C GLU A 323 19.35 7.57 60.96
N ASP A 324 20.61 7.87 60.64
CA ASP A 324 21.62 6.85 60.34
C ASP A 324 22.00 6.11 61.62
N LYS A 325 21.10 5.20 61.99
CA LYS A 325 21.28 4.23 63.07
C LYS A 325 22.57 3.46 62.84
N PRO A 326 23.43 3.29 63.86
CA PRO A 326 24.72 2.63 63.71
C PRO A 326 24.59 1.18 63.24
N TYR A 327 23.46 0.53 63.54
CA TYR A 327 23.19 -0.86 63.20
C TYR A 327 21.92 -1.02 62.35
N ASP A 328 21.97 -1.95 61.39
CA ASP A 328 20.80 -2.36 60.62
C ASP A 328 19.94 -3.35 61.41
N VAL A 329 20.58 -4.25 62.17
CA VAL A 329 19.91 -5.36 62.87
C VAL A 329 20.50 -5.57 64.26
N PHE A 330 19.67 -5.50 65.30
CA PHE A 330 19.96 -6.06 66.62
C PHE A 330 19.53 -7.53 66.63
N ILE A 331 20.42 -8.44 67.05
CA ILE A 331 20.06 -9.86 67.25
C ILE A 331 20.09 -10.14 68.75
N TYR A 332 18.99 -10.69 69.27
CA TYR A 332 18.91 -11.15 70.65
C TYR A 332 18.50 -12.63 70.73
N ASN A 333 19.19 -13.38 71.57
CA ASN A 333 19.11 -14.83 71.71
C ASN A 333 19.33 -15.21 73.18
N SER A 334 18.92 -16.41 73.60
CA SER A 334 19.35 -16.92 74.92
C SER A 334 20.85 -17.24 74.91
N SER A 335 21.47 -17.34 76.09
CA SER A 335 22.88 -17.75 76.22
C SER A 335 23.16 -19.14 75.66
N GLU A 336 22.16 -20.03 75.65
CA GLU A 336 22.28 -21.39 75.10
C GLU A 336 22.27 -21.38 73.56
N ASP A 337 21.50 -20.49 72.93
CA ASP A 337 21.37 -20.36 71.48
C ASP A 337 22.53 -19.58 70.82
N GLN A 338 23.37 -18.91 71.62
CA GLN A 338 24.44 -18.03 71.15
C GLN A 338 25.40 -18.73 70.17
N GLY A 339 25.63 -20.04 70.34
CA GLY A 339 26.49 -20.84 69.46
C GLY A 339 26.05 -20.83 67.99
N LEU A 340 24.73 -20.80 67.74
CA LEU A 340 24.18 -20.72 66.38
C LEU A 340 24.38 -19.31 65.79
N VAL A 341 24.17 -18.28 66.60
CA VAL A 341 24.29 -16.88 66.17
C VAL A 341 25.74 -16.55 65.79
N VAL A 342 26.71 -16.99 66.59
CA VAL A 342 28.15 -16.81 66.34
C VAL A 342 28.62 -17.56 65.09
N ARG A 343 28.19 -18.82 64.91
CA ARG A 343 28.75 -19.69 63.86
C ARG A 343 28.10 -19.51 62.49
N GLU A 344 26.80 -19.25 62.45
CA GLU A 344 26.02 -19.29 61.20
C GLU A 344 25.31 -17.97 60.91
N LEU A 345 24.52 -17.44 61.85
CA LEU A 345 23.65 -16.30 61.57
C LEU A 345 24.40 -14.98 61.34
N ALA A 346 25.32 -14.62 62.24
CA ALA A 346 26.07 -13.37 62.13
C ALA A 346 26.98 -13.34 60.89
N PRO A 347 27.82 -14.35 60.62
CA PRO A 347 28.63 -14.38 59.39
C PRO A 347 27.79 -14.37 58.11
N GLY A 348 26.63 -15.05 58.11
CA GLY A 348 25.72 -15.09 56.96
C GLY A 348 25.06 -13.74 56.64
N LEU A 349 24.72 -12.95 57.66
CA LEU A 349 24.15 -11.61 57.49
C LEU A 349 25.23 -10.55 57.20
N GLU A 350 26.39 -10.62 57.84
CA GLU A 350 27.50 -9.69 57.57
C GLU A 350 28.04 -9.86 56.15
N LYS A 351 28.11 -11.10 55.64
CA LYS A 351 28.42 -11.38 54.23
C LYS A 351 27.39 -10.81 53.24
N ARG A 352 26.15 -10.59 53.68
CA ARG A 352 25.09 -9.92 52.92
C ARG A 352 25.08 -8.38 53.11
N GLY A 353 26.03 -7.83 53.88
CA GLY A 353 26.25 -6.39 54.02
C GLY A 353 25.49 -5.71 55.16
N PHE A 354 24.84 -6.46 56.06
CA PHE A 354 24.13 -5.89 57.22
C PHE A 354 25.07 -5.56 58.37
N LYS A 355 24.93 -4.38 58.99
CA LYS A 355 25.60 -4.05 60.25
C LYS A 355 24.82 -4.63 61.43
N LEU A 356 25.45 -5.53 62.19
CA LEU A 356 24.82 -6.22 63.33
C LEU A 356 25.24 -5.62 64.67
N CYS A 357 24.27 -5.46 65.58
CA CYS A 357 24.49 -5.29 67.01
C CYS A 357 24.27 -6.63 67.72
N LEU A 358 25.29 -7.10 68.44
CA LEU A 358 25.36 -8.41 69.08
C LEU A 358 25.82 -8.27 70.53
N GLU A 359 25.11 -8.93 71.45
CA GLU A 359 25.38 -8.89 72.91
C GLU A 359 26.85 -9.16 73.26
N TYR A 360 27.44 -10.21 72.69
CA TYR A 360 28.80 -10.65 73.03
C TYR A 360 29.94 -9.81 72.41
N ARG A 361 29.62 -8.84 71.55
CA ARG A 361 30.60 -8.04 70.80
C ARG A 361 30.46 -6.54 71.11
N ASP A 362 29.24 -6.05 71.12
CA ASP A 362 28.94 -4.62 71.05
C ASP A 362 28.44 -4.06 72.39
N PHE A 363 28.21 -4.90 73.42
CA PHE A 363 27.79 -4.45 74.74
C PHE A 363 28.99 -3.97 75.58
N PRO A 364 28.92 -2.77 76.21
CA PRO A 364 30.01 -2.26 77.04
C PRO A 364 30.15 -3.03 78.36
N VAL A 365 31.38 -3.46 78.65
CA VAL A 365 31.70 -4.22 79.87
C VAL A 365 31.39 -3.39 81.13
N GLY A 366 30.55 -3.92 82.01
CA GLY A 366 30.15 -3.29 83.27
C GLY A 366 28.93 -2.36 83.19
N ALA A 367 28.29 -2.23 82.03
CA ALA A 367 27.02 -1.52 81.91
C ALA A 367 25.82 -2.36 82.39
N CYS A 368 24.69 -1.70 82.62
CA CYS A 368 23.44 -2.39 82.94
C CYS A 368 22.87 -3.06 81.69
N ILE A 369 22.72 -4.40 81.72
CA ILE A 369 22.16 -5.19 80.61
C ILE A 369 20.77 -4.67 80.21
N ALA A 370 19.95 -4.26 81.20
CA ALA A 370 18.60 -3.75 80.96
C ALA A 370 18.57 -2.50 80.04
N SER A 371 19.42 -1.50 80.33
CA SER A 371 19.48 -0.28 79.52
C SER A 371 20.16 -0.55 78.18
N THR A 372 21.21 -1.37 78.17
CA THR A 372 21.96 -1.71 76.95
C THR A 372 21.07 -2.44 75.91
N ILE A 373 20.16 -3.31 76.34
CA ILE A 373 19.16 -3.94 75.45
C ILE A 373 18.22 -2.89 74.83
N ILE A 374 17.71 -1.96 75.64
CA ILE A 374 16.80 -0.90 75.17
C ILE A 374 17.52 0.02 74.18
N GLU A 375 18.73 0.47 74.53
CA GLU A 375 19.61 1.27 73.68
C GLU A 375 19.95 0.56 72.37
N SER A 376 20.21 -0.75 72.40
CA SER A 376 20.51 -1.56 71.19
C SER A 376 19.31 -1.71 70.25
N VAL A 377 18.10 -1.82 70.81
CA VAL A 377 16.83 -1.78 70.06
C VAL A 377 16.61 -0.40 69.43
N GLU A 378 16.82 0.68 70.19
CA GLU A 378 16.68 2.05 69.68
C GLU A 378 17.78 2.40 68.65
N ALA A 379 18.99 1.87 68.80
CA ALA A 379 20.12 2.06 67.89
C ALA A 379 20.08 1.18 66.62
N SER A 380 19.06 0.32 66.46
CA SER A 380 18.93 -0.60 65.32
C SER A 380 17.69 -0.35 64.45
N ARG A 381 17.79 -0.63 63.15
CA ARG A 381 16.64 -0.52 62.22
C ARG A 381 15.65 -1.68 62.33
N ARG A 382 16.14 -2.88 62.70
CA ARG A 382 15.40 -4.13 62.88
C ARG A 382 15.83 -4.82 64.18
N THR A 383 14.95 -5.63 64.75
CA THR A 383 15.27 -6.55 65.85
C THR A 383 14.95 -7.96 65.43
N VAL A 384 15.93 -8.86 65.51
CA VAL A 384 15.78 -10.30 65.30
C VAL A 384 15.78 -10.98 66.65
N LEU A 385 14.73 -11.74 66.93
CA LEU A 385 14.62 -12.56 68.14
C LEU A 385 14.75 -14.04 67.76
N ILE A 386 15.67 -14.74 68.41
CA ILE A 386 15.87 -16.18 68.24
C ILE A 386 15.02 -16.92 69.26
N LEU A 387 13.84 -17.39 68.82
CA LEU A 387 12.89 -18.08 69.67
C LEU A 387 13.22 -19.58 69.74
N SER A 388 13.66 -19.98 70.92
CA SER A 388 13.85 -21.36 71.40
C SER A 388 13.01 -21.56 72.67
N GLN A 389 13.07 -22.75 73.28
CA GLN A 389 12.51 -22.96 74.62
C GLN A 389 13.26 -22.11 75.66
N SER A 390 14.60 -22.09 75.61
CA SER A 390 15.47 -21.34 76.52
C SER A 390 15.32 -19.81 76.39
N PHE A 391 14.84 -19.30 75.25
CA PHE A 391 14.44 -17.90 75.09
C PHE A 391 13.17 -17.56 75.89
N VAL A 392 12.18 -18.47 75.93
CA VAL A 392 10.92 -18.25 76.67
C VAL A 392 11.18 -18.22 78.18
N ASP A 393 12.06 -19.09 78.66
CA ASP A 393 12.37 -19.25 80.08
C ASP A 393 13.36 -18.17 80.61
N CYS A 394 13.81 -17.23 79.76
CA CYS A 394 14.79 -16.20 80.09
C CYS A 394 14.15 -14.80 80.33
N GLU A 395 14.31 -14.26 81.55
CA GLU A 395 13.79 -12.93 81.92
C GLU A 395 14.31 -11.78 81.02
N TRP A 396 15.58 -11.84 80.61
CA TRP A 396 16.18 -10.85 79.72
C TRP A 396 15.65 -10.92 78.27
N CYS A 397 15.28 -12.12 77.81
CA CYS A 397 14.63 -12.31 76.51
C CYS A 397 13.21 -11.71 76.50
N ALA A 398 12.48 -11.84 77.61
CA ALA A 398 11.19 -11.16 77.79
C ALA A 398 11.34 -9.63 77.80
N LEU A 399 12.42 -9.09 78.40
CA LEU A 399 12.74 -7.65 78.34
C LEU A 399 13.05 -7.18 76.91
N ALA A 400 13.88 -7.92 76.17
CA ALA A 400 14.23 -7.60 74.78
C ALA A 400 13.00 -7.63 73.84
N PHE A 401 12.10 -8.60 74.03
CA PHE A 401 10.81 -8.60 73.34
C PHE A 401 9.96 -7.38 73.71
N LYS A 402 9.81 -7.06 75.01
CA LYS A 402 9.00 -5.91 75.46
C LYS A 402 9.53 -4.57 74.95
N ALA A 403 10.85 -4.35 75.00
CA ALA A 403 11.50 -3.15 74.46
C ALA A 403 11.28 -3.02 72.95
N SER A 404 11.52 -4.08 72.19
CA SER A 404 11.32 -4.08 70.74
C SER A 404 9.85 -3.96 70.32
N HIS A 405 8.92 -4.55 71.09
CA HIS A 405 7.48 -4.43 70.87
C HIS A 405 6.98 -3.00 71.14
N GLN A 406 7.42 -2.38 72.24
CA GLN A 406 7.11 -0.98 72.53
C GLN A 406 7.67 -0.03 71.46
N GLN A 407 8.92 -0.22 71.02
CA GLN A 407 9.52 0.59 69.95
C GLN A 407 8.82 0.39 68.59
N MET A 408 8.38 -0.85 68.28
CA MET A 408 7.59 -1.15 67.09
C MET A 408 6.24 -0.40 67.08
N LEU A 409 5.57 -0.31 68.23
CA LEU A 409 4.31 0.42 68.39
C LEU A 409 4.53 1.95 68.32
N LYS A 410 5.58 2.47 68.97
CA LYS A 410 5.99 3.88 68.96
C LYS A 410 6.27 4.39 67.54
N ASP A 411 7.05 3.62 66.77
CA ASP A 411 7.45 3.98 65.40
C ASP A 411 6.40 3.63 64.33
N LYS A 412 5.35 2.87 64.69
CA LYS A 412 4.33 2.31 63.78
C LYS A 412 4.90 1.52 62.58
N GLN A 413 6.10 0.99 62.73
CA GLN A 413 6.81 0.21 61.71
C GLN A 413 6.98 -1.22 62.21
N ARG A 414 6.61 -2.22 61.40
CA ARG A 414 6.99 -3.62 61.66
C ARG A 414 8.51 -3.72 61.64
N ARG A 415 9.14 -3.94 62.80
CA ARG A 415 10.61 -4.00 62.98
C ARG A 415 11.13 -5.31 63.59
N ILE A 416 10.26 -6.07 64.23
CA ILE A 416 10.61 -7.37 64.83
C ILE A 416 10.52 -8.46 63.74
N VAL A 417 11.53 -9.32 63.70
CA VAL A 417 11.55 -10.58 62.94
C VAL A 417 11.84 -11.69 63.94
N VAL A 418 11.03 -12.75 63.96
CA VAL A 418 11.24 -13.90 64.84
C VAL A 418 11.76 -15.07 64.01
N ILE A 419 12.88 -15.66 64.45
CA ILE A 419 13.43 -16.90 63.91
C ILE A 419 13.17 -17.98 64.96
N THR A 420 12.44 -19.03 64.57
CA THR A 420 12.15 -20.18 65.43
C THR A 420 13.16 -21.30 65.15
N LEU A 421 13.83 -21.78 66.20
CA LEU A 421 14.76 -22.91 66.10
C LEU A 421 13.99 -24.23 66.23
N ASP A 422 13.46 -24.46 67.43
CA ASP A 422 12.48 -25.50 67.75
C ASP A 422 11.24 -24.80 68.30
N GLY A 423 10.04 -25.21 67.87
CA GLY A 423 8.79 -24.57 68.30
C GLY A 423 8.58 -24.74 69.81
N PRO A 424 8.64 -23.67 70.63
CA PRO A 424 8.56 -23.80 72.08
C PRO A 424 7.16 -24.20 72.53
N LYS A 425 7.05 -24.80 73.72
CA LYS A 425 5.75 -25.09 74.32
C LYS A 425 5.10 -23.78 74.77
N LEU A 426 4.01 -23.40 74.11
CA LEU A 426 3.35 -22.09 74.28
C LEU A 426 2.54 -21.93 75.58
N ASP A 427 2.56 -22.94 76.46
CA ASP A 427 1.68 -23.04 77.63
C ASP A 427 2.01 -22.02 78.74
N ASN A 428 3.26 -21.59 78.85
CA ASN A 428 3.76 -20.63 79.86
C ASN A 428 4.31 -19.32 79.26
N VAL A 429 3.99 -19.01 78.00
CA VAL A 429 4.49 -17.81 77.31
C VAL A 429 3.70 -16.56 77.74
N ASP A 430 4.38 -15.40 77.83
CA ASP A 430 3.72 -14.10 78.04
C ASP A 430 2.64 -13.86 76.96
N LYS A 431 1.44 -13.43 77.37
CA LYS A 431 0.29 -13.23 76.48
C LYS A 431 0.58 -12.28 75.33
N ASP A 432 1.41 -11.25 75.55
CA ASP A 432 1.79 -10.31 74.50
C ASP A 432 2.66 -10.97 73.43
N LEU A 433 3.58 -11.85 73.84
CA LEU A 433 4.42 -12.63 72.93
C LEU A 433 3.60 -13.70 72.21
N GLN A 434 2.71 -14.41 72.92
CA GLN A 434 1.81 -15.39 72.32
C GLN A 434 0.90 -14.75 71.25
N PHE A 435 0.34 -13.57 71.52
CA PHE A 435 -0.46 -12.81 70.55
C PHE A 435 0.38 -12.32 69.36
N PHE A 436 1.60 -11.84 69.62
CA PHE A 436 2.52 -11.41 68.55
C PHE A 436 2.87 -12.57 67.61
N LEU A 437 3.23 -13.74 68.15
CA LEU A 437 3.55 -14.94 67.37
C LEU A 437 2.34 -15.48 66.59
N GLY A 438 1.13 -15.40 67.17
CA GLY A 438 -0.10 -15.80 66.49
C GLY A 438 -0.53 -14.86 65.34
N THR A 439 0.00 -13.63 65.30
CA THR A 439 -0.39 -12.60 64.32
C THR A 439 0.69 -12.23 63.31
N ASN A 440 1.94 -12.66 63.51
CA ASN A 440 3.08 -12.33 62.66
C ASN A 440 3.77 -13.58 62.10
N GLU A 441 4.21 -13.49 60.85
CA GLU A 441 4.92 -14.57 60.15
C GLU A 441 6.32 -14.76 60.75
N CYS A 442 6.56 -15.92 61.35
CA CYS A 442 7.84 -16.31 61.96
C CYS A 442 8.62 -17.21 61.00
N LEU A 443 9.92 -16.98 60.86
CA LEU A 443 10.80 -17.78 60.02
C LEU A 443 11.23 -19.05 60.76
N LYS A 444 11.35 -20.18 60.06
CA LYS A 444 11.84 -21.44 60.65
C LYS A 444 13.30 -21.66 60.27
N TRP A 445 14.14 -21.99 61.24
CA TRP A 445 15.53 -22.33 60.97
C TRP A 445 15.61 -23.55 60.02
N GLY A 446 16.53 -23.50 59.06
CA GLY A 446 16.72 -24.56 58.08
C GLY A 446 15.65 -24.70 56.99
N GLU A 447 14.66 -23.79 56.91
CA GLU A 447 13.63 -23.88 55.86
C GLU A 447 14.17 -23.58 54.44
N PRO A 448 13.54 -24.11 53.37
CA PRO A 448 13.90 -23.73 52.00
C PRO A 448 13.82 -22.22 51.78
N GLN A 449 14.87 -21.65 51.18
CA GLN A 449 15.03 -20.20 50.94
C GLN A 449 15.08 -19.33 52.22
N PHE A 450 15.37 -19.90 53.39
CA PHE A 450 15.51 -19.19 54.67
C PHE A 450 16.25 -17.85 54.56
N TRP A 451 17.45 -17.84 53.96
CA TRP A 451 18.29 -16.63 53.86
C TRP A 451 17.66 -15.51 53.04
N ASP A 452 16.87 -15.83 52.02
CA ASP A 452 16.26 -14.83 51.15
C ASP A 452 14.96 -14.30 51.77
N LYS A 453 14.21 -15.16 52.47
CA LYS A 453 13.10 -14.75 53.35
C LYS A 453 13.58 -13.83 54.48
N LEU A 454 14.69 -14.17 55.14
CA LEU A 454 15.30 -13.38 56.21
C LEU A 454 15.79 -12.02 55.67
N SER A 455 16.53 -12.03 54.56
CA SER A 455 16.99 -10.80 53.89
C SER A 455 15.81 -9.91 53.48
N PHE A 456 14.71 -10.49 53.00
CA PHE A 456 13.48 -9.76 52.68
C PHE A 456 12.83 -9.15 53.92
N ALA A 457 12.67 -9.92 55.00
CA ALA A 457 12.07 -9.46 56.26
C ALA A 457 12.86 -8.30 56.91
N LEU A 458 14.20 -8.33 56.79
CA LEU A 458 15.10 -7.28 57.26
C LEU A 458 15.09 -6.04 56.34
N SER A 459 14.96 -6.22 55.02
CA SER A 459 14.90 -5.13 54.04
C SER A 459 13.66 -4.22 54.17
N GLY A 460 12.64 -4.64 54.92
CA GLY A 460 11.64 -3.72 55.47
C GLY A 460 10.57 -3.21 54.52
N VAL A 461 10.20 -3.96 53.48
CA VAL A 461 9.07 -3.61 52.60
C VAL A 461 7.74 -3.71 53.36
N GLY A 462 7.28 -2.59 53.90
CA GLY A 462 6.02 -2.49 54.63
C GLY A 462 4.81 -2.73 53.73
N ARG A 463 4.08 -3.83 53.94
CA ARG A 463 2.70 -3.99 53.45
C ARG A 463 1.79 -2.96 54.15
N GLY A 464 1.67 -1.77 53.57
CA GLY A 464 0.96 -0.63 54.18
C GLY A 464 0.58 0.51 53.23
N ALA A 465 0.58 0.27 51.91
CA ALA A 465 0.18 1.25 50.90
C ALA A 465 -0.58 0.58 49.73
N MET A 466 -1.52 -0.31 50.05
CA MET A 466 -2.45 -0.92 49.08
C MET A 466 -3.90 -0.45 49.31
N HIS A 467 -4.06 0.85 49.58
CA HIS A 467 -5.27 1.63 49.34
C HIS A 467 -4.89 3.11 49.41
N ARG A 468 -5.53 3.94 48.57
CA ARG A 468 -5.24 5.38 48.37
C ARG A 468 -3.89 5.65 47.67
N ASN A 469 -3.94 5.60 46.35
CA ASN A 469 -3.73 6.79 45.50
C ASN A 469 -3.97 6.41 44.03
N MET A 470 -5.22 6.54 43.58
CA MET A 470 -5.45 6.94 42.19
C MET A 470 -4.96 8.39 42.06
N PRO A 471 -4.12 8.73 41.08
CA PRO A 471 -4.04 10.09 40.59
C PRO A 471 -5.30 10.35 39.76
N SER A 472 -6.20 11.17 40.27
CA SER A 472 -7.10 11.95 39.40
C SER A 472 -6.28 13.01 38.69
N ASP A 473 -6.74 13.39 37.49
CA ASP A 473 -6.35 14.57 36.73
C ASP A 473 -4.88 14.65 36.26
N ILE A 474 -4.69 14.31 34.98
CA ILE A 474 -3.69 14.96 34.12
C ILE A 474 -4.48 15.66 33.02
N ASP A 475 -4.38 16.99 33.03
CA ASP A 475 -5.09 17.91 32.14
C ASP A 475 -4.51 17.86 30.72
N LEU A 476 -5.36 17.63 29.71
CA LEU A 476 -4.97 17.51 28.31
C LEU A 476 -5.20 18.83 27.57
N LYS A 477 -4.30 19.79 27.81
CA LYS A 477 -4.06 20.93 26.92
C LYS A 477 -2.57 21.11 26.67
N HIS A 478 -2.21 21.17 25.39
CA HIS A 478 -0.85 21.25 24.85
C HIS A 478 -0.01 19.96 24.96
N LEU A 479 -0.30 19.00 24.07
CA LEU A 479 0.59 18.66 22.95
C LEU A 479 -0.14 17.78 21.92
#